data_AF-A0A8B6G6R3-F1
#
_entry.id   AF-A0A8B6G6R3-F1
#
_cell.length_a   1.000
_cell.length_b   1.000
_cell.length_c   1.000
_cell.angle_alpha   90.00
_cell.angle_beta   90.00
_cell.angle_gamma   90.00
#
_symmetry.space_group_name_H-M   'P 1'
#
loop_
_entity.id
_entity.type
_entity.pdbx_description
1 polymer ?
#
loop_
_entity_poly.entity_id
_entity_poly.type
_entity_poly.pdbx_seq_one_letter_code
_entity_poly.pdbx_strand_id
1 'polypeptide(L)'
;MNVLINLCAVVSVIYGVSATVSFEELCREIILLDCSQLTVDTDETVCDSNGNSYMNFCAFDQARCKDKRIQIDAEFGCVTTTNKMASTTYVAMTTKMATPMKTTPMPATTPTPTTTTTKPTTTPKPTRDQLGQLFCDNKGIVTCSYDPVKVCASNGVTHTNNCEFQKAQCDNIWLTIVKTGQC
;
A
#
# COMPACT_ATOMS: atom_id res chain seq x y z
N MET A 1 -43.27 19.95 -11.66
CA MET A 1 -42.40 19.81 -10.47
C MET A 1 -41.11 19.16 -10.93
N ASN A 2 -40.03 19.93 -11.02
CA ASN A 2 -38.73 19.47 -11.51
C ASN A 2 -38.02 18.69 -10.40
N VAL A 3 -37.78 17.40 -10.60
CA VAL A 3 -36.87 16.62 -9.78
C VAL A 3 -35.50 16.70 -10.44
N LEU A 4 -34.61 17.53 -9.88
CA LEU A 4 -33.19 17.56 -10.20
C LEU A 4 -32.56 16.25 -9.70
N ILE A 5 -32.58 15.21 -10.54
CA ILE A 5 -31.86 13.96 -10.26
C ILE A 5 -30.38 14.25 -10.44
N ASN A 6 -29.63 14.10 -9.34
CA ASN A 6 -28.21 14.39 -9.23
C ASN A 6 -27.42 13.55 -10.27
N LEU A 7 -26.85 14.22 -11.28
CA LEU A 7 -26.18 13.57 -12.42
C LEU A 7 -25.02 12.65 -12.01
N CYS A 8 -24.48 12.77 -10.79
CA CYS A 8 -23.46 11.85 -10.30
C CYS A 8 -23.94 10.40 -10.16
N ALA A 9 -25.22 10.14 -9.88
CA ALA A 9 -25.69 8.78 -9.60
C ALA A 9 -25.89 7.93 -10.85
N VAL A 10 -26.13 8.55 -12.01
CA VAL A 10 -26.52 7.83 -13.24
C VAL A 10 -25.28 7.35 -14.03
N VAL A 11 -24.13 8.02 -13.87
CA VAL A 11 -22.88 7.64 -14.57
C VAL A 11 -22.32 6.31 -14.06
N SER A 12 -22.61 5.94 -12.80
CA SER A 12 -22.09 4.71 -12.18
C SER A 12 -22.71 3.41 -12.70
N VAL A 13 -23.83 3.46 -13.43
CA VAL A 13 -24.59 2.24 -13.83
C VAL A 13 -24.27 1.79 -15.27
N ILE A 14 -23.74 2.67 -16.12
CA ILE A 14 -23.58 2.40 -17.57
C ILE A 14 -22.22 1.77 -17.90
N TYR A 15 -21.19 2.09 -17.11
CA TYR A 15 -19.93 1.37 -17.12
C TYR A 15 -20.02 0.38 -15.96
N GLY A 16 -19.73 -0.90 -16.18
CA GLY A 16 -19.64 -1.89 -15.11
C GLY A 16 -18.49 -1.57 -14.16
N VAL A 17 -18.60 -0.48 -13.40
CA VAL A 17 -17.68 -0.10 -12.35
C VAL A 17 -17.93 -1.13 -11.25
N SER A 18 -17.10 -2.18 -11.26
CA SER A 18 -16.84 -2.94 -10.05
C SER A 18 -16.63 -1.90 -8.96
N ALA A 19 -17.45 -1.92 -7.92
CA ALA A 19 -17.28 -1.05 -6.76
C ALA A 19 -15.96 -1.42 -6.08
N THR A 20 -14.85 -0.98 -6.66
CA THR A 20 -13.55 -0.96 -6.01
C THR A 20 -13.73 -0.04 -4.83
N VAL A 21 -13.44 -0.56 -3.64
CA VAL A 21 -13.43 0.22 -2.41
C VAL A 21 -12.78 1.56 -2.69
N SER A 22 -13.54 2.64 -2.50
CA SER A 22 -13.03 3.95 -2.90
C SER A 22 -11.97 4.40 -1.88
N PHE A 23 -10.89 4.97 -2.39
CA PHE A 23 -9.82 5.58 -1.59
C PHE A 23 -10.39 6.47 -0.45
N GLU A 24 -11.46 7.20 -0.74
CA GLU A 24 -12.15 8.08 0.21
C GLU A 24 -12.79 7.33 1.39
N GLU A 25 -13.40 6.17 1.12
CA GLU A 25 -14.04 5.39 2.18
C GLU A 25 -13.00 4.80 3.14
N LEU A 26 -11.87 4.31 2.62
CA LEU A 26 -10.77 3.84 3.45
C LEU A 26 -10.19 4.97 4.31
N CYS A 27 -10.05 6.16 3.71
CA CYS A 27 -9.55 7.33 4.42
C CYS A 27 -10.41 7.76 5.61
N ARG A 28 -11.74 7.58 5.56
CA ARG A 28 -12.62 7.89 6.70
C ARG A 28 -12.25 7.11 7.95
N GLU A 29 -11.81 5.87 7.78
CA GLU A 29 -11.48 5.00 8.90
C GLU A 29 -10.00 5.09 9.28
N ILE A 30 -9.10 5.22 8.30
CA ILE A 30 -7.65 5.31 8.54
C ILE A 30 -7.25 6.60 9.27
N ILE A 31 -7.95 7.72 9.03
CA ILE A 31 -7.70 8.98 9.74
C ILE A 31 -7.88 8.85 11.26
N LEU A 32 -8.70 7.88 11.71
CA LEU A 32 -8.98 7.66 13.14
C LEU A 32 -7.99 6.69 13.80
N LEU A 33 -7.12 6.05 13.01
CA LEU A 33 -6.15 5.07 13.53
C LEU A 33 -5.01 5.79 14.27
N ASP A 34 -4.64 5.30 15.46
CA ASP A 34 -3.45 5.81 16.15
C ASP A 34 -2.19 5.16 15.58
N CYS A 35 -1.63 5.78 14.54
CA CYS A 35 -0.43 5.30 13.86
C CYS A 35 0.82 5.26 14.76
N SER A 36 0.80 5.89 15.94
CA SER A 36 1.94 5.87 16.87
C SER A 36 2.03 4.58 17.69
N GLN A 37 0.91 3.85 17.81
CA GLN A 37 0.81 2.62 18.61
C GLN A 37 0.97 1.36 17.76
N LEU A 38 1.07 1.50 16.44
CA LEU A 38 1.35 0.38 15.55
C LEU A 38 2.81 -0.02 15.72
N THR A 39 3.06 -1.28 16.07
CA THR A 39 4.41 -1.82 16.13
C THR A 39 4.98 -1.84 14.72
N VAL A 40 5.79 -0.83 14.41
CA VAL A 40 6.58 -0.76 13.19
C VAL A 40 7.96 -1.30 13.50
N ASP A 41 8.49 -2.15 12.63
CA ASP A 41 9.93 -2.34 12.57
C ASP A 41 10.57 -0.94 12.43
N THR A 42 11.56 -0.63 13.27
CA THR A 42 12.05 0.74 13.52
C THR A 42 12.65 1.47 12.31
N ASP A 43 12.67 0.81 11.15
CA ASP A 43 13.30 1.27 9.92
C ASP A 43 12.28 1.69 8.83
N GLU A 44 10.98 1.59 9.10
CA GLU A 44 9.93 1.92 8.12
C GLU A 44 9.61 3.41 8.12
N THR A 45 10.56 4.28 7.75
CA THR A 45 10.28 5.72 7.58
C THR A 45 10.01 6.06 6.12
N VAL A 46 9.02 6.92 5.86
CA VAL A 46 8.57 7.21 4.50
C VAL A 46 8.88 8.66 4.17
N CYS A 47 9.45 8.94 3.00
CA CYS A 47 9.57 10.29 2.45
C CYS A 47 8.50 10.50 1.37
N ASP A 48 7.78 11.63 1.41
CA ASP A 48 6.89 12.03 0.32
C ASP A 48 7.58 12.89 -0.76
N SER A 49 6.89 13.07 -1.87
CA SER A 49 7.28 13.89 -3.02
C SER A 49 7.47 15.38 -2.71
N ASN A 50 7.04 15.85 -1.54
CA ASN A 50 7.21 17.22 -1.07
C ASN A 50 8.39 17.36 -0.10
N GLY A 51 9.09 16.27 0.22
CA GLY A 51 10.19 16.25 1.18
C GLY A 51 9.77 16.16 2.64
N ASN A 52 8.53 15.73 2.94
CA ASN A 52 8.08 15.43 4.30
C ASN A 52 8.40 13.99 4.66
N SER A 53 8.91 13.78 5.88
CA SER A 53 9.17 12.46 6.45
C SER A 53 8.01 12.02 7.37
N TYR A 54 7.65 10.74 7.29
CA TYR A 54 6.62 10.10 8.10
C TYR A 54 7.23 8.93 8.88
N MET A 55 6.73 8.71 10.11
CA MET A 55 7.25 7.68 11.01
C MET A 55 6.98 6.25 10.53
N ASN A 56 5.97 6.06 9.68
CA ASN A 56 5.54 4.79 9.09
C ASN A 56 4.58 5.01 7.92
N PHE A 57 4.25 3.94 7.19
CA PHE A 57 3.26 4.02 6.09
C PHE A 57 1.88 4.45 6.58
N CYS A 58 1.50 4.13 7.83
CA CYS A 58 0.24 4.59 8.40
C CYS A 58 0.16 6.11 8.46
N ALA A 59 1.20 6.77 9.00
CA ALA A 59 1.28 8.22 9.09
C ALA A 59 1.34 8.89 7.71
N PHE A 60 2.03 8.27 6.76
CA PHE A 60 2.02 8.72 5.36
C PHE A 60 0.61 8.63 4.77
N ASP A 61 -0.10 7.52 4.96
CA ASP A 61 -1.44 7.32 4.42
C ASP A 61 -2.48 8.27 5.02
N GLN A 62 -2.36 8.60 6.30
CA GLN A 62 -3.17 9.66 6.91
C GLN A 62 -2.93 11.03 6.27
N ALA A 63 -1.69 11.34 5.89
CA ALA A 63 -1.39 12.56 5.16
C ALA A 63 -1.91 12.50 3.71
N ARG A 64 -1.81 11.34 3.05
CA ARG A 64 -2.32 11.13 1.69
C ARG A 64 -3.85 11.23 1.64
N CYS A 65 -4.54 10.84 2.71
CA CYS A 65 -5.96 11.07 2.88
C CYS A 65 -6.34 12.56 2.95
N LYS A 66 -5.42 13.44 3.36
CA LYS A 66 -5.60 14.89 3.36
C LYS A 66 -5.16 15.54 2.03
N ASP A 67 -4.08 15.04 1.43
CA ASP A 67 -3.60 15.47 0.11
C ASP A 67 -3.23 14.26 -0.76
N LYS A 68 -4.13 13.92 -1.69
CA LYS A 68 -3.96 12.78 -2.60
C LYS A 68 -2.80 12.91 -3.58
N ARG A 69 -2.19 14.10 -3.69
CA ARG A 69 -1.10 14.37 -4.62
C ARG A 69 0.24 13.93 -4.06
N ILE A 70 0.34 13.71 -2.75
CA ILE A 70 1.59 13.23 -2.15
C ILE A 70 1.81 11.77 -2.56
N GLN A 71 3.03 11.49 -3.02
CA GLN A 71 3.47 10.16 -3.42
C GLN A 71 4.73 9.82 -2.63
N ILE A 72 5.04 8.53 -2.49
CA ILE A 72 6.29 8.12 -1.87
C ILE A 72 7.43 8.45 -2.83
N ASP A 73 8.44 9.14 -2.32
CA ASP A 73 9.68 9.47 -3.03
C ASP A 73 10.83 8.53 -2.62
N ALA A 74 10.91 8.15 -1.33
CA ALA A 74 11.93 7.23 -0.82
C ALA A 74 11.45 6.44 0.41
N GLU A 75 11.93 5.20 0.54
CA GLU A 75 11.53 4.23 1.59
C GLU A 75 12.36 4.32 2.90
N PHE A 76 13.09 5.41 3.16
CA PHE A 76 13.91 5.57 4.38
C PHE A 76 13.92 7.00 4.95
N GLY A 77 12.78 7.69 4.84
CA GLY A 77 12.64 9.09 5.24
C GLY A 77 13.45 10.05 4.35
N CYS A 78 13.13 11.34 4.42
CA CYS A 78 13.83 12.31 3.59
C CYS A 78 15.23 12.55 4.14
N VAL A 79 16.24 12.32 3.30
CA VAL A 79 17.63 12.66 3.63
C VAL A 79 17.74 14.18 3.65
N THR A 80 17.80 14.78 4.84
CA THR A 80 18.13 16.20 4.98
C THR A 80 19.59 16.39 4.62
N THR A 81 19.85 16.52 3.32
CA THR A 81 21.16 16.90 2.84
C THR A 81 21.35 18.38 3.17
N THR A 82 21.97 18.67 4.31
CA THR A 82 22.79 19.89 4.42
C THR A 82 23.99 19.85 3.48
N ASN A 83 24.17 18.81 2.66
CA ASN A 83 25.06 18.83 1.51
C ASN A 83 24.49 18.05 0.33
N LYS A 84 23.82 18.73 -0.58
CA LYS A 84 23.58 18.24 -1.94
C LYS A 84 24.88 18.28 -2.75
N MET A 85 25.95 17.62 -2.28
CA MET A 85 27.15 17.17 -3.00
C MET A 85 28.01 16.33 -2.04
N ALA A 86 27.91 15.01 -2.13
CA ALA A 86 29.01 14.09 -1.88
C ALA A 86 28.64 12.70 -2.41
N SER A 87 28.56 12.61 -3.75
CA SER A 87 29.11 11.43 -4.37
C SER A 87 30.59 11.36 -4.01
N THR A 88 31.04 10.20 -3.53
CA THR A 88 32.44 9.83 -3.26
C THR A 88 33.03 10.37 -1.96
N THR A 89 33.03 9.56 -0.90
CA THR A 89 34.26 9.07 -0.23
C THR A 89 33.88 7.95 0.73
N TYR A 90 34.09 6.70 0.30
CA TYR A 90 34.29 5.59 1.23
C TYR A 90 35.56 5.93 2.03
N VAL A 91 35.43 6.16 3.33
CA VAL A 91 36.60 6.30 4.21
C VAL A 91 37.23 4.92 4.32
N ALA A 92 38.44 4.81 3.78
CA ALA A 92 39.26 3.61 3.81
C ALA A 92 39.57 3.21 5.27
N MET A 93 39.13 2.02 5.66
CA MET A 93 39.64 1.33 6.84
C MET A 93 41.09 0.93 6.58
N THR A 94 41.99 1.34 7.48
CA THR A 94 43.43 1.10 7.39
C THR A 94 43.75 -0.38 7.59
N THR A 95 44.28 -1.05 6.56
CA THR A 95 44.91 -2.36 6.70
C THR A 95 46.43 -2.25 6.50
N LYS A 96 47.17 -2.66 7.54
CA LYS A 96 48.62 -2.87 7.50
C LYS A 96 48.98 -3.87 6.40
N MET A 97 50.05 -3.57 5.67
CA MET A 97 50.58 -4.41 4.60
C MET A 97 50.97 -5.80 5.13
N ALA A 98 50.41 -6.84 4.51
CA ALA A 98 50.96 -8.19 4.49
C ALA A 98 51.34 -8.54 3.04
N THR A 99 52.36 -9.36 2.92
CA THR A 99 53.25 -9.68 1.79
C THR A 99 52.59 -10.26 0.52
N PRO A 100 53.30 -10.32 -0.63
CA PRO A 100 52.68 -10.65 -1.92
C PRO A 100 52.51 -12.17 -2.08
N MET A 101 51.26 -12.59 -2.30
CA MET A 101 50.92 -13.98 -2.65
C MET A 101 50.99 -14.17 -4.17
N LYS A 102 51.84 -15.12 -4.57
CA LYS A 102 52.15 -15.55 -5.93
C LYS A 102 50.90 -16.07 -6.66
N THR A 103 50.58 -15.47 -7.81
CA THR A 103 49.52 -15.91 -8.71
C THR A 103 49.89 -17.21 -9.43
N THR A 104 48.98 -18.18 -9.40
CA THR A 104 48.94 -19.32 -10.33
C THR A 104 47.62 -19.26 -11.11
N PRO A 105 47.58 -19.63 -12.40
CA PRO A 105 46.36 -19.53 -13.21
C PRO A 105 45.43 -20.71 -12.91
N MET A 106 44.14 -20.43 -12.69
CA MET A 106 43.08 -21.42 -12.55
C MET A 106 42.54 -21.84 -13.93
N PRO A 107 42.07 -23.09 -14.13
CA PRO A 107 41.62 -23.55 -15.44
C PRO A 107 40.22 -23.01 -15.77
N ALA A 108 40.01 -22.67 -17.04
CA ALA A 108 38.70 -22.29 -17.57
C ALA A 108 37.75 -23.51 -17.57
N THR A 109 36.65 -23.40 -16.83
CA THR A 109 35.52 -24.33 -16.93
C THR A 109 34.34 -23.67 -17.65
N THR A 110 33.89 -24.36 -18.69
CA THR A 110 32.77 -24.03 -19.58
C THR A 110 31.45 -23.90 -18.80
N PRO A 111 30.59 -22.89 -19.09
CA PRO A 111 29.30 -22.76 -18.44
C PRO A 111 28.30 -23.82 -18.92
N THR A 112 27.74 -24.57 -17.98
CA THR A 112 26.61 -25.50 -18.17
C THR A 112 25.32 -24.71 -18.47
N PRO A 113 24.41 -25.20 -19.34
CA PRO A 113 23.16 -24.50 -19.62
C PRO A 113 22.23 -24.55 -18.40
N THR A 114 21.91 -23.39 -17.85
CA THR A 114 20.86 -23.24 -16.83
C THR A 114 19.50 -23.31 -17.52
N THR A 115 18.80 -24.44 -17.40
CA THR A 115 17.38 -24.54 -17.76
C THR A 115 16.56 -23.62 -16.84
N THR A 116 16.09 -22.51 -17.40
CA THR A 116 15.12 -21.61 -16.77
C THR A 116 13.75 -22.28 -16.78
N THR A 117 13.37 -22.91 -15.68
CA THR A 117 11.98 -23.35 -15.48
C THR A 117 11.14 -22.11 -15.18
N THR A 118 10.48 -21.55 -16.20
CA THR A 118 9.49 -20.48 -16.02
C THR A 118 8.32 -21.01 -15.18
N LYS A 119 8.16 -20.46 -13.97
CA LYS A 119 6.97 -20.68 -13.13
C LYS A 119 5.71 -20.29 -13.93
N PRO A 120 4.63 -21.10 -13.93
CA PRO A 120 3.39 -20.77 -14.62
C PRO A 120 2.82 -19.43 -14.12
N THR A 121 2.50 -18.56 -15.08
CA THR A 121 1.79 -17.30 -14.88
C THR A 121 0.40 -17.58 -14.30
N THR A 122 0.22 -17.34 -13.01
CA THR A 122 -1.11 -17.19 -12.42
C THR A 122 -1.65 -15.81 -12.78
N THR A 123 -2.91 -15.78 -13.22
CA THR A 123 -3.78 -14.60 -13.41
C THR A 123 -3.47 -13.46 -12.43
N PRO A 124 -3.49 -12.17 -12.84
CA PRO A 124 -3.32 -11.06 -11.90
C PRO A 124 -4.45 -11.11 -10.88
N LYS A 125 -4.14 -11.54 -9.66
CA LYS A 125 -4.99 -11.30 -8.49
C LYS A 125 -5.16 -9.78 -8.39
N PRO A 126 -6.36 -9.23 -8.18
CA PRO A 126 -6.55 -7.83 -7.83
C PRO A 126 -5.64 -7.54 -6.64
N THR A 127 -4.56 -6.81 -6.91
CA THR A 127 -3.58 -6.46 -5.90
C THR A 127 -4.16 -5.23 -5.22
N ARG A 128 -4.38 -5.29 -3.90
CA ARG A 128 -4.83 -4.12 -3.16
C ARG A 128 -3.83 -2.98 -3.37
N ASP A 129 -4.35 -1.76 -3.44
CA ASP A 129 -3.50 -0.59 -3.34
C ASP A 129 -2.91 -0.50 -1.92
N GLN A 130 -1.88 0.32 -1.77
CA GLN A 130 -1.18 0.48 -0.50
C GLN A 130 -2.13 0.85 0.65
N LEU A 131 -3.13 1.71 0.39
CA LEU A 131 -4.11 2.13 1.39
C LEU A 131 -5.04 0.97 1.81
N GLY A 132 -5.52 0.19 0.84
CA GLY A 132 -6.31 -1.00 1.11
C GLY A 132 -5.52 -2.07 1.84
N GLN A 133 -4.22 -2.18 1.57
CA GLN A 133 -3.34 -3.11 2.29
C GLN A 133 -3.18 -2.68 3.75
N LEU A 134 -2.85 -1.41 4.00
CA LEU A 134 -2.77 -0.85 5.36
C LEU A 134 -4.06 -1.08 6.15
N PHE A 135 -5.22 -0.79 5.55
CA PHE A 135 -6.51 -1.04 6.18
C PHE A 135 -6.67 -2.50 6.59
N CYS A 136 -6.31 -3.44 5.72
CA CYS A 136 -6.49 -4.86 5.98
C CYS A 136 -5.52 -5.42 7.00
N ASP A 137 -4.27 -4.94 7.01
CA ASP A 137 -3.29 -5.32 8.03
C ASP A 137 -3.71 -4.83 9.42
N ASN A 138 -4.42 -3.70 9.48
CA ASN A 138 -4.90 -3.10 10.73
C ASN A 138 -6.38 -3.36 11.01
N LYS A 139 -7.07 -4.21 10.23
CA LYS A 139 -8.54 -4.36 10.31
C LYS A 139 -9.06 -4.77 11.70
N GLY A 140 -8.22 -5.44 12.49
CA GLY A 140 -8.55 -5.90 13.85
C GLY A 140 -8.62 -4.78 14.89
N ILE A 141 -7.97 -3.64 14.61
CA ILE A 141 -7.95 -2.46 15.49
C ILE A 141 -8.70 -1.26 14.87
N VAL A 142 -9.01 -1.32 13.57
CA VAL A 142 -9.89 -0.33 12.92
C VAL A 142 -11.27 -0.39 13.57
N THR A 143 -11.63 0.71 14.24
CA THR A 143 -12.97 0.92 14.77
C THR A 143 -13.80 1.62 13.71
N CYS A 144 -14.80 0.93 13.17
CA CYS A 144 -15.67 1.52 12.16
C CYS A 144 -16.51 2.64 12.77
N SER A 145 -16.53 3.77 12.10
CA SER A 145 -17.43 4.88 12.45
C SER A 145 -18.90 4.43 12.43
N TYR A 146 -19.74 5.08 13.24
CA TYR A 146 -21.18 4.83 13.17
C TYR A 146 -21.76 5.41 11.88
N ASP A 147 -21.87 4.56 10.87
CA ASP A 147 -22.61 4.80 9.64
C ASP A 147 -23.76 3.78 9.57
N PRO A 148 -25.03 4.18 9.61
CA PRO A 148 -26.15 3.23 9.59
C PRO A 148 -26.46 2.69 8.18
N VAL A 149 -25.73 3.09 7.14
CA VAL A 149 -25.98 2.67 5.76
C VAL A 149 -25.50 1.23 5.54
N LYS A 150 -26.44 0.28 5.70
CA LYS A 150 -26.22 -1.13 5.40
C LYS A 150 -25.88 -1.36 3.93
N VAL A 151 -25.16 -2.44 3.66
CA VAL A 151 -24.85 -2.88 2.28
C VAL A 151 -25.06 -4.38 2.13
N CYS A 152 -25.58 -4.80 0.97
CA CYS A 152 -25.73 -6.19 0.59
C CYS A 152 -24.53 -6.63 -0.26
N ALA A 153 -23.80 -7.64 0.20
CA ALA A 153 -22.63 -8.16 -0.48
C ALA A 153 -22.97 -9.27 -1.49
N SER A 154 -22.04 -9.57 -2.40
CA SER A 154 -22.20 -10.56 -3.48
C SER A 154 -22.39 -12.00 -3.00
N ASN A 155 -22.04 -12.28 -1.74
CA ASN A 155 -22.30 -13.56 -1.08
C ASN A 155 -23.67 -13.62 -0.37
N GLY A 156 -24.52 -12.60 -0.54
CA GLY A 156 -25.85 -12.52 0.10
C GLY A 156 -25.82 -12.11 1.57
N VAL A 157 -24.67 -11.70 2.12
CA VAL A 157 -24.55 -11.20 3.49
C VAL A 157 -24.81 -9.70 3.53
N THR A 158 -25.61 -9.27 4.51
CA THR A 158 -25.80 -7.84 4.81
C THR A 158 -24.76 -7.39 5.82
N HIS A 159 -23.98 -6.38 5.49
CA HIS A 159 -23.10 -5.69 6.43
C HIS A 159 -23.81 -4.46 7.00
N THR A 160 -23.56 -4.18 8.28
CA THR A 160 -24.19 -3.08 9.02
C THR A 160 -23.80 -1.72 8.48
N ASN A 161 -22.60 -1.62 7.90
CA ASN A 161 -22.09 -0.43 7.23
C ASN A 161 -21.01 -0.79 6.20
N ASN A 162 -20.52 0.22 5.48
CA ASN A 162 -19.49 0.04 4.46
C ASN A 162 -18.13 -0.40 5.03
N CYS A 163 -17.72 0.11 6.19
CA CYS A 163 -16.46 -0.28 6.83
C CYS A 163 -16.45 -1.76 7.24
N GLU A 164 -17.54 -2.28 7.78
CA GLU A 164 -17.69 -3.70 8.11
C GLU A 164 -17.69 -4.60 6.87
N PHE A 165 -18.21 -4.09 5.76
CA PHE A 165 -18.06 -4.74 4.46
C PHE A 165 -16.60 -4.73 3.96
N GLN A 166 -15.88 -3.63 4.13
CA GLN A 166 -14.45 -3.53 3.77
C GLN A 166 -13.58 -4.49 4.60
N LYS A 167 -13.86 -4.64 5.90
CA LYS A 167 -13.21 -5.65 6.76
C LYS A 167 -13.42 -7.07 6.21
N ALA A 168 -14.65 -7.40 5.80
CA ALA A 168 -14.95 -8.70 5.21
C ALA A 168 -14.29 -8.89 3.83
N GLN A 169 -14.17 -7.82 3.05
CA GLN A 169 -13.38 -7.85 1.83
C GLN A 169 -11.93 -8.18 2.11
N CYS A 170 -11.35 -7.80 3.26
CA CYS A 170 -9.99 -8.17 3.62
C CYS A 170 -9.74 -9.68 3.54
N ASP A 171 -10.75 -10.47 3.92
CA ASP A 171 -10.75 -11.94 3.85
C ASP A 171 -11.12 -12.47 2.46
N ASN A 172 -11.96 -11.75 1.72
CA ASN A 172 -12.35 -12.10 0.36
C ASN A 172 -12.31 -10.88 -0.57
N ILE A 173 -11.20 -10.73 -1.31
CA ILE A 173 -10.99 -9.60 -2.23
C ILE A 173 -11.97 -9.54 -3.41
N TRP A 174 -12.75 -10.60 -3.64
CA TRP A 174 -13.75 -10.68 -4.70
C TRP A 174 -15.16 -10.34 -4.20
N LEU A 175 -15.31 -10.03 -2.91
CA LEU A 175 -16.56 -9.61 -2.33
C LEU A 175 -16.91 -8.21 -2.83
N THR A 176 -18.08 -8.04 -3.45
CA THR A 176 -18.53 -6.76 -4.02
C THR A 176 -19.87 -6.35 -3.43
N ILE A 177 -20.19 -5.06 -3.45
CA ILE A 177 -21.53 -4.57 -3.09
C ILE A 177 -22.47 -4.83 -4.27
N VAL A 178 -23.60 -5.49 -4.00
CA VAL A 178 -24.69 -5.68 -4.97
C VAL A 178 -25.65 -4.51 -4.93
N LYS A 179 -26.04 -4.08 -3.71
CA LYS A 179 -26.93 -2.95 -3.48
C LYS A 179 -26.69 -2.33 -2.11
N THR A 180 -27.02 -1.05 -1.97
CA THR A 180 -27.21 -0.40 -0.67
C THR A 180 -28.47 -0.94 0.00
N GLY A 181 -28.44 -1.06 1.33
CA GLY A 181 -29.50 -1.66 2.13
C GLY A 181 -29.25 -3.13 2.44
N GLN A 182 -30.26 -3.77 3.03
CA GLN A 182 -30.20 -5.22 3.31
C GLN A 182 -30.34 -6.01 2.01
N CYS A 183 -29.71 -7.19 1.97
CA CYS A 183 -30.13 -8.24 1.05
C CYS A 183 -31.62 -8.53 1.32
#